data_AF-A0A1G6TRZ2-F1
#
_entry.id   AF-A0A1G6TRZ2-F1
#
_cell.length_a   1.000
_cell.length_b   1.000
_cell.length_c   1.000
_cell.angle_alpha   90.00
_cell.angle_beta   90.00
_cell.angle_gamma   90.00
#
_symmetry.space_group_name_H-M   'P 1'
#
loop_
_entity.id
_entity.type
_entity.pdbx_description
1 polymer ?
#
loop_
_entity_poly.entity_id
_entity_poly.type
_entity_poly.pdbx_seq_one_letter_code
_entity_poly.pdbx_strand_id
1 'polypeptide(L)' 'MYVKECPECKGKSYSSSKKNWICPYCGEDLNDVEAKQPEN' A
#
# COMPACT_ATOMS: atom_id res chain seq x y z
N MET A 1 -7.89 5.41 -7.20
CA MET A 1 -6.65 4.67 -6.88
C MET A 1 -6.47 4.74 -5.37
N TYR A 2 -5.86 3.76 -4.74
CA TYR A 2 -5.45 3.84 -3.34
C TYR A 2 -3.93 3.90 -3.28
N VAL A 3 -3.39 4.46 -2.21
CA VAL A 3 -1.96 4.48 -1.89
C VAL A 3 -1.74 3.91 -0.48
N LYS A 4 -0.77 3.02 -0.35
CA LYS A 4 -0.25 2.53 0.93
C LYS A 4 1.25 2.79 1.00
N GLU A 5 1.70 3.26 2.15
CA GLU A 5 3.12 3.39 2.45
C GLU A 5 3.55 2.17 3.25
N CYS A 6 4.54 1.43 2.74
CA CYS A 6 5.07 0.27 3.45
C CYS A 6 5.90 0.72 4.65
N PRO A 7 5.64 0.25 5.87
CA PRO A 7 6.41 0.64 7.05
C PRO A 7 7.88 0.18 6.98
N GLU A 8 8.14 -0.98 6.38
CA GLU A 8 9.48 -1.55 6.24
C GLU A 8 10.36 -0.78 5.24
N CYS A 9 9.95 -0.73 3.97
CA CYS A 9 10.77 -0.11 2.93
C CYS A 9 10.48 1.38 2.72
N LYS A 10 9.48 1.93 3.41
CA LYS A 10 8.94 3.31 3.20
C LYS A 10 8.53 3.60 1.75
N GLY A 11 8.34 2.55 0.95
CA GLY A 11 7.90 2.61 -0.42
C GLY A 11 6.39 2.87 -0.49
N LYS A 12 6.00 3.89 -1.25
CA LYS A 12 4.60 4.15 -1.58
C LYS A 12 4.22 3.27 -2.76
N SER A 13 3.24 2.41 -2.54
CA SER A 13 2.65 1.61 -3.59
C SER A 13 1.25 2.11 -3.88
N TYR A 14 0.80 1.92 -5.12
CA TYR A 14 -0.54 2.29 -5.56
C TYR A 14 -1.28 1.04 -6.00
N SER A 15 -2.52 0.89 -5.56
CA SER A 15 -3.36 -0.25 -5.95
C SER A 15 -4.79 0.21 -6.19
N SER A 16 -5.47 -0.49 -7.08
CA SER A 16 -6.90 -0.28 -7.31
C SER A 16 -7.76 -0.92 -6.23
N SER A 17 -7.17 -1.79 -5.40
CA SER A 17 -7.84 -2.53 -4.33
C SER A 17 -7.29 -2.16 -2.96
N LYS A 18 -8.19 -2.07 -1.97
CA LYS A 18 -7.86 -1.81 -0.56
C LYS A 18 -7.55 -3.06 0.27
N LYS A 19 -7.87 -4.26 -0.25
CA LYS A 19 -7.73 -5.57 0.39
C LYS A 19 -6.62 -6.38 -0.30
N ASN A 20 -5.96 -7.27 0.44
CA ASN A 20 -4.87 -8.16 -0.02
C ASN A 20 -3.79 -7.38 -0.76
N TRP A 21 -3.11 -6.52 -0.02
CA TRP A 21 -2.09 -5.66 -0.59
C TRP A 21 -0.72 -6.13 -0.11
N ILE A 22 0.07 -6.70 -1.01
CA ILE A 22 1.47 -7.01 -0.76
C ILE A 22 2.33 -5.89 -1.32
N CYS A 23 3.31 -5.42 -0.54
CA CYS A 23 4.26 -4.42 -0.99
C CYS A 23 5.06 -4.96 -2.20
N PRO A 24 5.01 -4.32 -3.37
CA PRO A 24 5.71 -4.81 -4.56
C PRO A 24 7.25 -4.64 -4.46
N TYR A 25 7.74 -3.89 -3.47
CA TYR A 25 9.15 -3.60 -3.29
C TYR A 25 9.86 -4.61 -2.40
N CYS A 26 9.25 -4.96 -1.26
CA CYS A 26 9.86 -5.85 -0.28
C CYS A 26 9.07 -7.15 -0.04
N GLY A 27 7.86 -7.28 -0.61
CA GLY A 27 7.01 -8.45 -0.41
C GLY A 27 6.26 -8.46 0.93
N GLU A 28 6.33 -7.37 1.70
CA GLU A 28 5.66 -7.27 3.01
C GLU A 28 4.14 -7.20 2.88
N ASP A 29 3.42 -7.82 3.81
CA ASP A 29 1.98 -7.75 3.84
C ASP A 29 1.50 -6.38 4.36
N LEU A 30 0.75 -5.67 3.52
CA LEU A 30 0.18 -4.36 3.81
C LEU A 30 -1.33 -4.47 4.08
N ASN A 31 -1.89 -5.63 4.45
CA ASN A 31 -3.32 -5.72 4.78
C ASN A 31 -3.67 -4.87 5.99
N ASP A 32 -2.82 -4.86 7.00
CA ASP A 32 -2.99 -4.06 8.23
C ASP A 32 -2.71 -2.56 8.01
N VAL A 33 -2.06 -2.19 6.90
CA VAL A 33 -1.79 -0.78 6.58
C VAL A 33 -3.04 -0.15 5.99
N GLU A 34 -3.47 0.98 6.55
CA GLU A 34 -4.64 1.71 6.06
C GLU A 34 -4.38 2.31 4.67
N ALA A 35 -5.26 1.99 3.71
CA ALA A 35 -5.19 2.50 2.36
C ALA A 35 -5.73 3.94 2.31
N LYS A 36 -4.90 4.90 1.91
CA LYS A 36 -5.34 6.28 1.68
C LYS A 36 -5.79 6.46 0.24
N GLN A 37 -6.76 7.33 -0.01
CA GLN A 37 -7.04 7.79 -1.37
C GLN A 37 -6.10 8.97 -1.65
N PRO A 38 -5.31 8.95 -2.73
CA PRO A 38 -4.63 10.15 -3.17
C PRO A 38 -5.70 11.16 -3.59
N GLU A 39 -5.73 12.30 -2.90
CA GLU A 39 -6.61 13.42 -3.23
C GLU A 39 -6.24 13.93 -4.64
N ASN A 40 -7.27 14.19 -5.45
CA ASN A 40 -7.20 14.38 -6.90
C ASN A 40 -6.56 15.70 -7.31
#